data_AF-A0A357T3E1-F1
#
_entry.id   AF-A0A357T3E1-F1
#
_cell.length_a   1.000
_cell.length_b   1.000
_cell.length_c   1.000
_cell.angle_alpha   90.00
_cell.angle_beta   90.00
_cell.angle_gamma   90.00
#
_symmetry.space_group_name_H-M   'P 1'
#
loop_
_entity.id
_entity.type
_entity.pdbx_description
1 polymer ?
#
loop_
_entity_poly.entity_id
_entity_poly.type
_entity_poly.pdbx_seq_one_letter_code
_entity_poly.pdbx_strand_id
1 'polypeptide(L)'
;VERHEPDNFQKVYKWLDVKEYLILKTTGKFIMTEDSAFATLLYDTRRGRKEFSKKVCAMLGVEMQHLPTVVKCTDLVGRVTSEAAAELALPVGIPV
;
A
#
# COMPACT_ATOMS: atom_id res chain seq x y z
N VAL A 1 -17.23 -0.36 3.18
CA VAL A 1 -17.16 -1.76 2.69
C VAL A 1 -17.71 -2.73 3.71
N GLU A 2 -17.13 -2.86 4.91
CA GLU A 2 -17.57 -3.81 5.96
C GLU A 2 -19.10 -3.91 6.16
N ARG A 3 -19.79 -2.78 6.34
CA ARG A 3 -21.25 -2.75 6.56
C ARG A 3 -22.09 -3.18 5.35
N HIS A 4 -21.64 -2.89 4.13
CA HIS A 4 -22.47 -2.98 2.92
C HIS A 4 -22.03 -4.08 1.95
N GLU A 5 -20.80 -4.56 2.08
CA GLU A 5 -20.19 -5.62 1.27
C GLU A 5 -19.37 -6.57 2.15
N PRO A 6 -19.99 -7.23 3.14
CA PRO A 6 -19.29 -8.05 4.13
C PRO A 6 -18.51 -9.21 3.50
N ASP A 7 -19.05 -9.82 2.44
CA ASP A 7 -18.40 -10.94 1.74
C ASP A 7 -17.11 -10.51 1.02
N ASN A 8 -17.08 -9.26 0.51
CA ASN A 8 -15.88 -8.69 -0.07
C ASN A 8 -14.90 -8.30 1.03
N PHE A 9 -15.40 -7.71 2.12
CA PHE A 9 -14.59 -7.31 3.26
C PHE A 9 -13.83 -8.50 3.86
N GLN A 10 -14.47 -9.67 4.00
CA GLN A 10 -13.83 -10.90 4.49
C GLN A 10 -12.69 -11.41 3.60
N LYS A 11 -12.68 -11.06 2.31
CA LYS A 11 -11.66 -11.46 1.34
C LYS A 11 -10.54 -10.43 1.20
N VAL A 12 -10.66 -9.28 1.87
CA VAL A 12 -9.66 -8.23 1.77
C VAL A 12 -8.33 -8.74 2.31
N TYR A 13 -7.30 -8.62 1.48
CA TYR A 13 -5.93 -8.82 1.92
C TYR A 13 -5.26 -7.49 2.27
N LYS A 14 -5.31 -6.50 1.36
CA LYS A 14 -4.70 -5.18 1.53
C LYS A 14 -5.58 -4.05 0.99
N TRP A 15 -5.57 -2.91 1.68
CA TRP A 15 -6.15 -1.65 1.22
C TRP A 15 -5.08 -0.79 0.54
N LEU A 16 -5.26 -0.50 -0.75
CA LEU A 16 -4.33 0.28 -1.56
C LEU A 16 -5.07 1.42 -2.27
N ASP A 17 -4.38 2.53 -2.51
CA ASP A 17 -4.80 3.50 -3.52
C ASP A 17 -4.31 3.04 -4.91
N VAL A 18 -4.75 3.72 -5.98
CA VAL A 18 -4.45 3.42 -7.38
C VAL A 18 -2.94 3.36 -7.62
N LYS A 19 -2.17 4.29 -7.04
CA LYS A 19 -0.70 4.31 -7.16
C LYS A 19 -0.08 3.04 -6.58
N GLU A 20 -0.51 2.64 -5.39
CA GLU A 20 0.00 1.44 -4.73
C GLU A 20 -0.43 0.15 -5.43
N TYR A 21 -1.61 0.13 -6.06
CA TYR A 21 -2.01 -0.97 -6.92
C TYR A 21 -1.07 -1.12 -8.13
N LEU A 22 -0.60 -0.02 -8.72
CA LEU A 22 0.41 -0.06 -9.79
C LEU A 22 1.75 -0.58 -9.29
N ILE A 23 2.18 -0.23 -8.07
CA ILE A 23 3.38 -0.81 -7.44
C ILE A 23 3.21 -2.32 -7.26
N LEU A 24 2.07 -2.77 -6.76
CA LEU A 24 1.75 -4.21 -6.64
C LEU A 24 1.82 -4.90 -8.00
N LYS A 25 1.16 -4.34 -9.02
CA LYS A 25 1.13 -4.94 -10.36
C LYS A 25 2.49 -4.99 -11.03
N THR A 26 3.38 -4.05 -10.74
CA THR A 26 4.71 -3.97 -11.36
C THR A 26 5.80 -4.70 -10.57
N THR A 27 5.65 -4.85 -9.25
CA THR A 27 6.73 -5.38 -8.37
C THR A 27 6.31 -6.56 -7.50
N GLY A 28 5.02 -6.87 -7.43
CA GLY A 28 4.45 -7.87 -6.51
C GLY A 28 4.38 -7.42 -5.04
N LYS A 29 4.66 -6.15 -4.74
CA LYS A 29 4.75 -5.66 -3.35
C LYS A 29 3.59 -4.74 -2.95
N PHE A 30 3.13 -4.91 -1.72
CA PHE A 30 2.10 -4.08 -1.08
C PHE A 30 2.77 -2.97 -0.26
N ILE A 31 3.18 -1.91 -0.95
CA ILE A 31 3.91 -0.78 -0.37
C ILE A 31 3.13 0.49 -0.64
N MET A 32 3.12 1.41 0.33
CA MET A 32 2.56 2.76 0.24
C MET A 32 3.62 3.79 0.60
N THR A 33 3.56 4.98 0.00
CA THR A 33 4.50 6.05 0.36
C THR A 33 3.95 6.94 1.47
N GLU A 34 4.82 7.62 2.21
CA GLU A 34 4.43 8.49 3.34
C GLU A 34 3.34 9.52 2.95
N ASP A 35 3.38 10.07 1.74
CA ASP A 35 2.40 11.04 1.22
C ASP A 35 1.00 10.43 1.00
N SER A 36 0.92 9.22 0.42
CA SER A 36 -0.34 8.50 0.26
C SER A 36 -0.88 8.01 1.61
N ALA A 37 0.02 7.49 2.48
CA ALA A 37 -0.34 7.08 3.84
C ALA A 37 -0.91 8.25 4.66
N PHE A 38 -0.35 9.46 4.51
CA PHE A 38 -0.86 10.67 5.15
C PHE A 38 -2.32 10.96 4.77
N ALA A 39 -2.69 10.79 3.51
CA ALA A 39 -4.05 11.03 3.02
C ALA A 39 -5.11 10.07 3.62
N THR A 40 -4.69 8.91 4.14
CA THR A 40 -5.61 7.95 4.79
C THR A 40 -6.15 8.44 6.14
N LEU A 41 -5.54 9.47 6.73
CA LEU A 41 -5.80 9.94 8.11
C LEU A 41 -5.47 8.91 9.21
N LEU A 42 -4.83 7.80 8.85
CA LEU A 42 -4.37 6.76 9.80
C LEU A 42 -2.89 6.88 10.14
N TYR A 43 -2.13 7.66 9.37
CA TYR A 43 -0.68 7.78 9.49
C TYR A 43 -0.25 8.71 10.63
N ASP A 44 0.76 8.30 11.39
CA ASP A 44 1.36 9.11 12.45
C ASP A 44 2.43 10.05 11.86
N THR A 45 2.14 11.35 11.90
CA THR A 45 3.03 12.38 11.31
C THR A 45 4.11 12.87 12.28
N ARG A 46 4.10 12.39 13.53
CA ARG A 46 5.09 12.81 14.53
C ARG A 46 6.48 12.32 14.12
N ARG A 47 7.47 13.18 14.34
CA ARG A 47 8.87 12.86 14.03
C ARG A 47 9.28 11.54 14.69
N GLY A 48 9.81 10.61 13.89
CA GLY A 48 10.24 9.29 14.35
C GLY A 48 9.14 8.22 14.43
N ARG A 49 7.89 8.54 14.04
CA ARG A 49 6.76 7.61 14.05
C ARG A 49 6.07 7.53 12.68
N LYS A 50 6.87 7.40 11.62
CA LYS A 50 6.45 7.43 10.21
C LYS A 50 5.79 6.12 9.77
N GLU A 51 4.71 5.74 10.43
CA GLU A 51 3.95 4.50 10.21
C GLU A 51 2.45 4.71 10.47
N PHE A 52 1.62 3.71 10.14
CA PHE A 52 0.22 3.74 10.53
C PHE A 52 0.07 3.73 12.06
N SER A 53 -0.72 4.66 12.58
CA SER A 53 -0.96 4.82 14.01
C SER A 53 -1.83 3.67 14.52
N LYS A 54 -1.20 2.73 15.26
CA LYS A 54 -1.90 1.62 15.92
C LYS A 54 -3.08 2.09 16.79
N LYS A 55 -2.93 3.24 17.45
CA LYS A 55 -3.98 3.81 18.32
C LYS A 55 -5.19 4.28 17.50
N VAL A 56 -4.95 5.00 16.40
CA VAL A 56 -6.04 5.48 15.53
C VAL A 56 -6.71 4.31 14.83
N CYS A 57 -5.93 3.35 14.33
CA CYS A 57 -6.47 2.14 13.70
C CYS A 57 -7.37 1.35 14.66
N ALA A 58 -6.92 1.11 15.90
CA ALA A 58 -7.74 0.43 16.91
C ALA A 58 -9.02 1.20 17.25
N MET A 59 -8.95 2.54 17.35
CA MET A 59 -10.11 3.39 17.63
C MET A 59 -11.17 3.32 16.52
N LEU A 60 -10.73 3.15 15.26
CA LEU A 60 -11.60 3.11 14.08
C LEU A 60 -11.95 1.68 13.63
N GLY A 61 -11.49 0.65 14.34
CA GLY A 61 -11.69 -0.74 13.94
C GLY A 61 -10.91 -1.16 12.69
N VAL A 62 -9.85 -0.44 12.33
CA VAL A 62 -9.00 -0.78 11.18
C VAL A 62 -8.00 -1.85 11.58
N GLU A 63 -8.04 -2.98 10.87
CA GLU A 63 -7.07 -4.04 11.06
C GLU A 63 -5.72 -3.70 10.41
N MET A 64 -4.68 -3.57 11.24
CA MET A 64 -3.32 -3.25 10.79
C MET A 64 -2.78 -4.25 9.76
N GLN A 65 -3.23 -5.51 9.79
CA GLN A 65 -2.80 -6.54 8.83
C GLN A 65 -3.22 -6.23 7.39
N HIS A 66 -4.27 -5.43 7.18
CA HIS A 66 -4.70 -5.01 5.85
C HIS A 66 -3.95 -3.78 5.32
N LEU A 67 -3.11 -3.15 6.14
CA LEU A 67 -2.37 -1.97 5.72
C LEU A 67 -1.05 -2.39 5.02
N PRO A 68 -0.64 -1.68 3.96
CA PRO A 68 0.64 -1.90 3.30
C PRO A 68 1.81 -1.38 4.16
N THR A 69 3.04 -1.75 3.78
CA THR A 69 4.24 -1.15 4.41
C THR A 69 4.41 0.29 3.94
N VAL A 70 4.73 1.21 4.84
CA VAL A 70 5.00 2.62 4.50
C VAL A 70 6.49 2.86 4.26
N VAL A 71 6.82 3.55 3.17
CA VAL A 71 8.20 3.92 2.76
C VAL A 71 8.26 5.37 2.28
N LYS A 72 9.44 5.93 2.03
CA LYS A 72 9.56 7.26 1.40
C LYS A 72 9.24 7.17 -0.09
N CYS A 73 8.76 8.27 -0.67
CA CYS A 73 8.51 8.36 -2.11
C CYS A 73 9.78 8.25 -2.99
N THR A 74 10.97 8.31 -2.39
CA THR A 74 12.26 8.16 -3.07
C THR A 74 12.88 6.77 -2.90
N ASP A 75 12.25 5.89 -2.11
CA ASP A 75 12.81 4.57 -1.82
C ASP A 75 12.58 3.63 -3.02
N LEU A 76 13.58 2.79 -3.33
CA LEU A 76 13.44 1.72 -4.31
C LEU A 76 12.47 0.66 -3.77
N VAL A 77 11.27 0.59 -4.32
CA VAL A 77 10.22 -0.34 -3.87
C VAL A 77 10.31 -1.67 -4.59
N GLY A 78 10.92 -1.72 -5.76
CA GLY A 78 11.19 -2.98 -6.44
C GLY A 78 11.79 -2.80 -7.81
N ARG A 79 11.52 -3.77 -8.66
CA ARG A 79 11.88 -3.75 -10.07
C ARG A 79 10.72 -4.33 -10.86
N VAL A 80 10.52 -3.85 -12.08
CA VAL A 80 9.48 -4.36 -12.98
C VAL A 80 9.68 -5.86 -13.19
N THR A 81 8.65 -6.66 -12.89
CA THR A 81 8.67 -8.12 -13.11
C THR A 81 8.55 -8.47 -14.58
N SER A 82 8.85 -9.72 -14.94
CA SER A 82 8.72 -10.22 -16.31
C SER A 82 7.28 -10.13 -16.83
N GLU A 83 6.31 -10.42 -15.97
CA GLU A 83 4.87 -10.37 -16.28
C GLU A 83 4.44 -8.92 -16.54
N ALA A 84 4.81 -8.00 -15.66
CA ALA A 84 4.51 -6.58 -15.82
C ALA A 84 5.20 -5.96 -17.04
N ALA A 85 6.45 -6.36 -17.32
CA ALA A 85 7.19 -5.94 -18.51
C ALA A 85 6.45 -6.32 -19.80
N ALA A 86 5.89 -7.53 -19.86
CA ALA A 86 5.11 -8.00 -21.01
C ALA A 86 3.80 -7.23 -21.18
N GLU A 87 3.09 -6.92 -20.09
CA GLU A 87 1.85 -6.14 -20.11
C GLU A 87 2.08 -4.66 -20.51
N LEU A 88 3.19 -4.07 -20.07
CA LEU A 88 3.44 -2.62 -20.19
C LEU A 88 4.43 -2.24 -21.31
N ALA A 89 4.99 -3.22 -22.02
CA ALA A 89 6.06 -3.04 -23.00
C ALA A 89 7.29 -2.29 -22.43
N LEU A 90 7.66 -2.63 -21.20
CA LEU A 90 8.82 -2.08 -20.49
C LEU A 90 9.94 -3.12 -20.36
N PRO A 91 11.22 -2.71 -20.22
CA PRO A 91 12.28 -3.66 -19.94
C PRO A 91 12.12 -4.30 -18.54
N VAL A 92 12.38 -5.61 -18.46
CA VAL A 92 12.41 -6.33 -17.18
C VAL A 92 13.49 -5.74 -16.28
N GLY A 93 13.21 -5.62 -14.99
CA GLY A 93 14.21 -5.28 -13.99
C GLY A 93 14.48 -3.78 -13.82
N ILE A 94 13.80 -2.89 -14.56
CA ILE A 94 13.94 -1.45 -14.34
C ILE A 94 13.46 -1.08 -12.93
N PRO A 95 14.18 -0.19 -12.22
CA PRO A 95 13.80 0.27 -10.88
C PRO A 95 12.38 0.84 -10.84
N VAL A 96 11.63 0.46 -9.82
CA VAL A 96 10.35 1.06 -9.42
C VAL A 96 10.51 1.64 -8.03
#